data_AF-A0A936TA65-F1
#
_entry.id   AF-A0A936TA65-F1
#
_cell.length_a   1.000
_cell.length_b   1.000
_cell.length_c   1.000
_cell.angle_alpha   90.00
_cell.angle_beta   90.00
_cell.angle_gamma   90.00
#
_symmetry.space_group_name_H-M   'P 1'
#
loop_
_entity.id
_entity.type
_entity.pdbx_description
1 polymer ?
#
loop_
_entity_poly.entity_id
_entity_poly.type
_entity_poly.pdbx_seq_one_letter_code
_entity_poly.pdbx_strand_id
1 'polypeptide(L)'
;MASISEVGHAKNVANFEDLISFCIGYGVTYNPILNAIKVANMNTLKSNASNSLTAAITAHTAFKNSTNSRELAFEPVKKLITKVMAALKASGANDLTISDALTINHKIQGKRGKLTKADAGKKCEQNCSARPTC
;
A
#
# COMPACT_ATOMS: atom_id res chain seq x y z
N MET A 1 33.15 8.36 -20.99
CA MET A 1 31.81 8.98 -20.98
C MET A 1 31.01 8.23 -19.93
N ALA A 2 30.73 8.83 -18.78
CA ALA A 2 30.01 8.15 -17.71
C ALA A 2 28.57 7.90 -18.15
N SER A 3 28.11 6.65 -18.12
CA SER A 3 26.73 6.29 -18.42
C SER A 3 25.85 6.74 -17.26
N ILE A 4 25.18 7.87 -17.43
CA ILE A 4 24.09 8.31 -16.56
C ILE A 4 22.88 7.48 -16.96
N SER A 5 22.73 6.29 -16.36
CA SER A 5 21.44 5.59 -16.39
C SER A 5 20.49 6.40 -15.52
N GLU A 6 19.69 7.28 -16.12
CA GLU A 6 18.70 8.00 -15.34
C GLU A 6 17.62 7.05 -14.84
N VAL A 7 17.34 7.14 -13.54
CA VAL A 7 16.44 6.23 -12.85
C VAL A 7 15.21 7.02 -12.40
N GLY A 8 14.05 6.70 -12.97
CA GLY A 8 12.74 7.21 -12.53
C GLY A 8 11.77 7.50 -13.66
N HIS A 9 10.49 7.15 -13.49
CA HIS A 9 9.47 7.32 -14.53
C HIS A 9 9.28 8.78 -14.97
N ALA A 10 9.22 9.72 -14.03
CA ALA A 10 9.07 11.14 -14.34
C ALA A 10 10.27 11.69 -15.12
N LYS A 11 11.48 11.26 -14.75
CA LYS A 11 12.71 11.68 -15.41
C LYS A 11 12.81 11.11 -16.83
N ASN A 12 12.42 9.83 -17.02
CA ASN A 12 12.34 9.21 -18.34
C ASN A 12 11.36 9.94 -19.27
N VAL A 13 10.22 10.41 -18.76
CA VAL A 13 9.27 11.22 -19.53
C VAL A 13 9.89 12.56 -19.93
N ALA A 14 10.61 13.23 -19.03
CA ALA A 14 11.32 14.49 -19.32
C ALA A 14 12.42 14.31 -20.37
N ASN A 15 13.24 13.26 -20.27
CA ASN A 15 14.28 13.00 -21.29
C ASN A 15 13.67 12.69 -22.66
N PHE A 16 12.53 12.00 -22.66
CA PHE A 16 11.83 11.71 -23.91
C PHE A 16 11.28 13.00 -24.54
N GLU A 17 10.86 13.96 -23.74
CA GLU A 17 10.51 15.31 -24.19
C GLU A 17 11.71 16.08 -24.76
N ASP A 18 12.88 15.98 -24.13
CA ASP A 18 14.12 16.57 -24.65
C ASP A 18 14.51 15.96 -26.01
N LEU A 19 14.41 14.63 -26.14
CA LEU A 19 14.64 13.93 -27.40
C LEU A 19 13.67 14.37 -28.50
N ILE A 20 12.38 14.49 -28.19
CA ILE A 20 11.37 14.99 -29.13
C ILE A 20 11.73 16.42 -29.57
N SER A 21 12.14 17.28 -28.63
CA SER A 21 12.53 18.66 -28.91
C SER A 21 13.73 18.74 -29.85
N PHE A 22 14.72 17.86 -29.65
CA PHE A 22 15.87 17.72 -30.55
C PHE A 22 15.44 17.30 -31.96
N CYS A 23 14.54 16.30 -32.07
CA CYS A 23 13.99 15.87 -33.35
C CYS A 23 13.18 16.98 -34.06
N ILE A 24 12.45 17.80 -33.32
CA ILE A 24 11.73 18.96 -33.86
C ILE A 24 12.69 20.02 -34.38
N GLY A 25 13.84 20.23 -33.71
CA GLY A 25 14.85 21.21 -34.11
C GLY A 25 15.43 20.99 -35.52
N TYR A 26 15.42 19.76 -36.01
CA TYR A 26 15.82 19.41 -37.38
C TYR A 26 14.78 19.79 -38.44
N GLY A 27 13.54 20.10 -38.06
CA GLY A 27 12.46 20.48 -38.97
C GLY A 27 12.22 19.44 -40.06
N VAL A 28 12.12 19.89 -41.32
CA VAL A 28 11.85 19.02 -42.48
C VAL A 28 12.94 17.99 -42.76
N THR A 29 14.16 18.18 -42.23
CA THR A 29 15.25 17.21 -42.42
C THR A 29 15.07 15.95 -41.57
N TYR A 30 14.24 16.02 -40.53
CA TYR A 30 13.86 14.86 -39.72
C TYR A 30 12.72 14.09 -40.37
N ASN A 31 13.05 13.19 -41.30
CA ASN A 31 12.10 12.35 -42.02
C ASN A 31 12.41 10.85 -41.84
N PRO A 32 12.16 10.28 -40.66
CA PRO A 32 12.44 8.86 -40.42
C PRO A 32 11.45 7.94 -41.13
N ILE A 33 11.96 6.83 -41.65
CA ILE A 33 11.16 5.77 -42.28
C ILE A 33 10.30 5.04 -41.24
N LEU A 34 10.87 4.78 -40.06
CA LEU A 34 10.20 4.06 -38.98
C LEU A 34 9.13 4.93 -38.32
N ASN A 35 7.88 4.46 -38.33
CA ASN A 35 6.75 5.20 -37.76
C ASN A 35 6.92 5.50 -36.26
N ALA A 36 7.47 4.59 -35.47
CA ALA A 36 7.59 4.75 -34.02
C ALA A 36 8.37 6.01 -33.59
N ILE A 37 9.34 6.44 -34.40
CA ILE A 37 10.19 7.61 -34.14
C ILE A 37 9.73 8.85 -34.93
N LYS A 38 8.55 8.83 -35.55
CA LYS A 38 7.97 10.06 -36.10
C LYS A 38 7.51 10.95 -34.95
N VAL A 39 7.74 12.26 -35.07
CA VAL A 39 7.42 13.27 -34.02
C VAL A 39 5.98 13.13 -33.50
N ALA A 40 5.01 12.90 -34.39
CA ALA A 40 3.61 12.69 -34.01
C ALA A 40 3.40 11.47 -33.08
N ASN A 41 4.04 10.35 -33.40
CA ASN A 41 3.93 9.12 -32.61
C ASN A 41 4.71 9.23 -31.30
N MET A 42 5.87 9.89 -31.30
CA MET A 42 6.61 10.16 -30.07
C MET A 42 5.83 11.08 -29.13
N ASN A 43 5.19 12.15 -29.64
CA ASN A 43 4.31 13.01 -28.84
C ASN A 43 3.14 12.23 -28.24
N THR A 44 2.51 11.35 -29.03
CA THR A 44 1.43 10.47 -28.54
C THR A 44 1.92 9.58 -27.39
N LEU A 45 3.10 8.97 -27.54
CA LEU A 45 3.69 8.14 -26.49
C LEU A 45 4.03 8.96 -25.23
N LYS A 46 4.56 10.17 -25.39
CA LYS A 46 4.84 11.09 -24.27
C LYS A 46 3.57 11.40 -23.49
N SER A 47 2.50 11.79 -24.18
CA SER A 47 1.20 12.07 -23.56
C SER A 47 0.66 10.87 -22.80
N ASN A 48 0.73 9.66 -23.38
CA ASN A 48 0.30 8.44 -22.71
C ASN A 48 1.12 8.14 -21.44
N ALA A 49 2.44 8.37 -21.48
CA ALA A 49 3.30 8.19 -20.34
C ALA A 49 3.01 9.20 -19.22
N SER A 50 2.83 10.49 -19.55
CA SER A 50 2.43 11.54 -18.60
C SER A 50 1.07 11.25 -17.95
N ASN A 51 0.10 10.77 -18.72
CA ASN A 51 -1.22 10.37 -18.21
C ASN A 51 -1.11 9.19 -17.24
N SER A 52 -0.33 8.18 -17.59
CA SER A 52 -0.11 6.99 -16.75
C SER A 52 0.58 7.36 -15.43
N LEU A 53 1.57 8.25 -15.48
CA LEU A 53 2.25 8.76 -14.29
C LEU A 53 1.29 9.51 -13.37
N THR A 54 0.47 10.39 -13.94
CA THR A 54 -0.54 11.14 -13.18
C THR A 54 -1.54 10.19 -12.51
N ALA A 55 -2.05 9.20 -13.25
CA ALA A 55 -2.96 8.19 -12.72
C ALA A 55 -2.35 7.41 -11.54
N ALA A 56 -1.08 7.00 -11.66
CA ALA A 56 -0.38 6.30 -10.59
C ALA A 56 -0.22 7.17 -9.33
N ILE A 57 0.15 8.44 -9.50
CA ILE A 57 0.28 9.40 -8.38
C ILE A 57 -1.06 9.59 -7.67
N THR A 58 -2.15 9.77 -8.42
CA THR A 58 -3.50 9.90 -7.86
C THR A 58 -3.91 8.64 -7.10
N ALA A 59 -3.72 7.45 -7.68
CA ALA A 59 -4.06 6.18 -7.05
C ALA A 59 -3.24 5.94 -5.76
N HIS A 60 -1.94 6.22 -5.80
CA HIS A 60 -1.08 6.10 -4.63
C HIS A 60 -1.50 7.07 -3.51
N THR A 61 -1.83 8.31 -3.86
CA THR A 61 -2.31 9.31 -2.89
C THR A 61 -3.62 8.88 -2.24
N ALA A 62 -4.59 8.39 -3.03
CA ALA A 62 -5.85 7.86 -2.52
C ALA A 62 -5.62 6.67 -1.57
N PHE A 63 -4.73 5.74 -1.93
CA PHE A 63 -4.34 4.62 -1.09
C PHE A 63 -3.71 5.07 0.24
N LYS A 64 -2.80 6.04 0.21
CA LYS A 64 -2.17 6.60 1.41
C LYS A 64 -3.20 7.28 2.31
N ASN A 65 -4.08 8.10 1.76
CA ASN A 65 -5.13 8.76 2.53
C ASN A 65 -6.11 7.75 3.18
N SER A 66 -6.49 6.70 2.45
CA SER A 66 -7.31 5.62 3.00
C SER A 66 -6.59 4.86 4.12
N THR A 67 -5.28 4.62 3.97
CA THR A 67 -4.47 3.97 5.00
C THR A 67 -4.35 4.84 6.25
N ASN A 68 -4.03 6.12 6.10
CA ASN A 68 -3.97 7.07 7.21
C ASN A 68 -5.32 7.16 7.94
N SER A 69 -6.43 7.19 7.20
CA SER A 69 -7.78 7.23 7.79
C SER A 69 -8.08 5.97 8.61
N ARG A 70 -7.65 4.80 8.13
CA ARG A 70 -7.76 3.54 8.88
C ARG A 70 -6.89 3.59 10.14
N GLU A 71 -5.63 4.00 10.03
CA GLU A 71 -4.73 4.11 11.18
C GLU A 71 -5.30 5.01 12.28
N LEU A 72 -5.84 6.18 11.91
CA LEU A 72 -6.50 7.09 12.85
C LEU A 72 -7.75 6.49 13.49
N ALA A 73 -8.58 5.79 12.71
CA ALA A 73 -9.78 5.14 13.23
C ALA A 73 -9.46 4.03 14.25
N PHE A 74 -8.33 3.32 14.07
CA PHE A 74 -7.93 2.21 14.93
C PHE A 74 -6.99 2.60 16.09
N GLU A 75 -6.43 3.82 16.09
CA GLU A 75 -5.58 4.35 17.16
C GLU A 75 -6.21 4.26 18.58
N PRO A 76 -7.47 4.67 18.82
CA PRO A 76 -8.04 4.65 20.17
C PRO A 76 -8.43 3.25 20.66
N VAL A 77 -8.59 2.26 19.77
CA VAL A 77 -9.16 0.93 20.08
C VAL A 77 -8.38 0.23 21.20
N LYS A 78 -7.04 0.24 21.14
CA LYS A 78 -6.19 -0.38 22.15
C LYS A 78 -6.39 0.22 23.54
N LYS A 79 -6.51 1.54 23.62
CA LYS A 79 -6.69 2.28 24.88
C LYS A 79 -8.08 2.04 25.45
N LEU A 80 -9.12 2.08 24.61
CA LEU A 80 -10.50 1.84 25.01
C LEU A 80 -10.68 0.45 25.60
N ILE A 81 -10.20 -0.61 24.94
CA ILE A 81 -10.37 -1.98 25.43
C ILE A 81 -9.61 -2.19 26.75
N THR A 82 -8.44 -1.57 26.91
CA THR A 82 -7.70 -1.62 28.17
C THR A 82 -8.51 -1.00 29.31
N LYS A 83 -9.20 0.13 29.06
CA LYS A 83 -10.11 0.75 30.04
C LYS A 83 -11.33 -0.12 30.35
N VAL A 84 -11.95 -0.73 29.33
CA VAL A 84 -13.08 -1.65 29.51
C VAL A 84 -12.68 -2.85 30.38
N MET A 85 -11.50 -3.43 30.15
CA MET A 85 -10.99 -4.52 30.98
C MET A 85 -10.72 -4.10 32.42
N ALA A 86 -10.22 -2.88 32.64
CA ALA A 86 -10.03 -2.35 33.99
C ALA A 86 -11.37 -2.13 34.71
N ALA A 87 -12.37 -1.59 34.01
CA ALA A 87 -13.71 -1.40 34.54
C ALA A 87 -14.40 -2.73 34.89
N LEU A 88 -14.28 -3.75 34.04
CA LEU A 88 -14.82 -5.09 34.29
C LEU A 88 -14.19 -5.76 35.51
N LYS A 89 -12.89 -5.57 35.73
CA LYS A 89 -12.21 -6.06 36.94
C LYS A 89 -12.69 -5.33 38.20
N ALA A 90 -12.93 -4.01 38.09
CA ALA A 90 -13.41 -3.20 39.19
C ALA A 90 -14.87 -3.47 39.57
N SER A 91 -15.69 -3.98 38.64
CA SER A 91 -17.12 -4.29 38.89
C SER A 91 -17.34 -5.58 39.69
N GLY A 92 -16.28 -6.26 40.14
CA GLY A 92 -16.40 -7.53 40.88
C GLY A 92 -16.91 -8.70 40.04
N ALA A 93 -16.68 -8.67 38.72
CA ALA A 93 -17.06 -9.77 37.83
C ALA A 93 -16.32 -11.07 38.20
N ASN A 94 -16.96 -12.22 37.94
CA ASN A 94 -16.37 -13.54 38.21
C ASN A 94 -15.07 -13.76 37.40
N ASP A 95 -14.12 -14.51 37.94
CA ASP A 95 -12.83 -14.79 37.30
C ASP A 95 -12.99 -15.48 35.94
N LEU A 96 -13.98 -16.36 35.78
CA LEU A 96 -14.31 -16.99 34.50
C LEU A 96 -14.70 -15.94 33.45
N THR A 97 -15.57 -14.99 33.81
CA THR A 97 -15.98 -13.90 32.91
C THR A 97 -14.83 -12.95 32.56
N ILE A 98 -13.91 -12.72 33.49
CA ILE A 98 -12.69 -11.92 33.22
C ILE A 98 -11.77 -12.65 32.24
N SER A 99 -11.62 -13.98 32.38
CA SER A 99 -10.84 -14.82 31.47
C SER A 99 -11.38 -14.82 30.04
N ASP A 100 -12.71 -14.92 29.90
CA ASP A 100 -13.36 -14.85 28.59
C ASP A 100 -13.19 -13.47 27.94
N ALA A 101 -13.36 -12.39 28.71
CA ALA A 101 -13.17 -11.03 28.24
C ALA A 101 -11.70 -10.74 27.83
N LEU A 102 -10.72 -11.31 28.55
CA LEU A 102 -9.30 -11.24 28.16
C LEU A 102 -9.05 -11.92 26.81
N THR A 103 -9.71 -13.05 26.56
CA THR A 103 -9.62 -13.75 25.28
C THR A 103 -10.14 -12.90 24.12
N ILE A 104 -11.25 -12.19 24.33
CA ILE A 104 -11.81 -11.25 23.36
C ILE A 104 -10.85 -10.07 23.12
N ASN A 105 -10.29 -9.48 24.17
CA ASN A 105 -9.31 -8.41 24.08
C ASN A 105 -8.08 -8.81 23.24
N HIS A 106 -7.54 -10.01 23.48
CA HIS A 106 -6.42 -10.56 22.70
C HIS A 106 -6.74 -10.70 21.20
N LYS A 107 -7.96 -11.15 20.85
CA LYS A 107 -8.42 -11.20 19.46
C LYS A 107 -8.47 -9.81 18.81
N ILE A 108 -9.01 -8.81 19.51
CA ILE A 108 -9.14 -7.46 18.97
C ILE A 108 -7.76 -6.78 18.81
N GLN A 109 -6.83 -7.02 19.72
CA GLN A 109 -5.47 -6.48 19.64
C GLN A 109 -4.55 -7.24 18.68
N GLY A 110 -5.03 -8.33 18.03
CA GLY A 110 -4.20 -9.19 17.20
C GLY A 110 -3.09 -9.92 17.96
N LYS A 111 -3.14 -9.92 19.31
CA LYS A 111 -2.24 -10.72 20.14
C LYS A 111 -2.78 -12.15 20.18
N ARG A 112 -2.26 -13.03 19.33
CA ARG A 112 -2.37 -14.46 19.62
C ARG A 112 -1.67 -14.73 20.95
N GLY A 113 -2.26 -15.56 21.82
CA GLY A 113 -1.52 -16.09 22.97
C GLY A 113 -0.20 -16.64 22.47
N LYS A 114 0.92 -16.26 23.09
CA LYS A 114 2.21 -16.85 22.75
C LYS A 114 2.06 -18.35 22.95
N LEU A 115 2.12 -19.14 21.88
CA LEU A 115 2.30 -20.58 22.00
C LEU A 115 3.61 -20.76 22.76
N THR A 116 3.51 -21.31 23.95
CA THR A 116 4.69 -21.70 24.72
C THR A 116 5.23 -23.00 24.12
N LYS A 117 6.48 -23.37 24.42
CA LYS A 117 7.03 -24.68 23.98
C LYS A 117 6.15 -25.87 24.42
N ALA A 118 5.29 -25.69 25.43
CA ALA A 118 4.33 -26.69 25.90
C ALA A 118 3.11 -26.88 24.97
N ASP A 119 2.88 -25.98 24.00
CA ASP A 119 1.76 -26.06 23.05
C ASP A 119 2.15 -26.71 21.70
N ALA A 120 3.40 -27.16 21.57
CA ALA A 120 3.91 -27.87 20.40
C ALA A 120 3.20 -29.23 20.26
N GLY A 121 2.14 -29.27 19.47
CA GLY A 121 1.42 -30.50 19.13
C GLY A 121 -0.10 -30.42 19.22
N LYS A 122 -0.69 -29.39 19.83
CA LYS A 122 -2.15 -29.18 19.78
C LYS A 122 -2.51 -28.56 18.42
N LYS A 123 -3.12 -29.35 17.53
CA LYS A 123 -3.77 -28.81 16.34
C LYS A 123 -4.91 -27.89 16.78
N CYS A 124 -5.09 -26.76 16.10
CA CYS A 124 -6.29 -25.95 16.23
C CYS A 124 -7.51 -26.84 15.96
N GLU A 125 -8.31 -27.11 16.99
CA GLU A 125 -9.69 -27.50 16.75
C GLU A 125 -10.40 -26.33 16.07
N GLN A 126 -10.95 -26.66 14.91
CA GLN A 126 -11.52 -25.72 13.96
C GLN A 126 -12.71 -25.01 14.60
N ASN A 127 -12.67 -23.68 14.60
CA ASN A 127 -13.79 -22.93 14.07
C ASN A 127 -13.23 -21.92 13.06
N CYS A 128 -13.19 -22.43 11.83
CA CYS A 128 -12.87 -21.72 10.61
C CYS A 128 -13.92 -20.63 10.37
N SER A 129 -13.53 -19.36 10.40
CA SER A 129 -14.17 -18.34 9.56
C SER A 129 -13.08 -17.75 8.68
N ALA A 130 -13.12 -18.20 7.43
CA ALA A 130 -12.13 -17.95 6.40
C ALA A 130 -12.02 -16.46 6.05
N ARG A 131 -10.81 -16.02 5.70
CA ARG A 131 -10.61 -15.24 4.48
C ARG A 131 -9.19 -15.40 3.93
N PRO A 132 -9.03 -15.91 2.70
CA PRO A 132 -7.79 -15.74 1.96
C PRO A 132 -7.84 -14.35 1.30
N THR A 133 -6.86 -13.51 1.58
CA THR A 133 -6.62 -12.29 0.80
C THR A 133 -5.50 -12.58 -0.17
N CYS A 134 -5.84 -12.56 -1.46
CA CYS A 134 -4.94 -12.09 -2.51
C CYS A 134 -4.39 -10.70 -2.15
#